data_AF-A0A8J4E829-F1
#
_entry.id   AF-A0A8J4E829-F1
#
_cell.length_a   1.000
_cell.length_b   1.000
_cell.length_c   1.000
_cell.angle_alpha   90.00
_cell.angle_beta   90.00
_cell.angle_gamma   90.00
#
_symmetry.space_group_name_H-M   'P 1'
#
loop_
_entity.id
_entity.type
_entity.pdbx_description
1 polymer ?
#
loop_
_entity_poly.entity_id
_entity_poly.type
_entity_poly.pdbx_seq_one_letter_code
_entity_poly.pdbx_strand_id
1 'polypeptide(L)'
;MVTRFRPGQLLAHRHFTHKDLVWVPLVRVVSDDERGLLMWMPHGTPMMREVTLDGRGPRGMPFSDWLREPKHMVGDIHRGPNILKLVPPDSSHSVWWLFRPPGIFAAWYVNLERPIARWDDGAVAGIDTTDFDLDIWVWPDRRWQWKDEHELAERLGFPDHYWVSDPDAVWAEGRRVIPKIEAGDFPFDGTWTDFTPDPGWEIPDRMPEGWDRPRVG
;
A
#
# COMPACT_ATOMS: atom_id res chain seq x y z
N MET A 1 -9.82 -17.78 -10.08
CA MET A 1 -9.79 -16.50 -9.35
C MET A 1 -9.73 -16.82 -7.87
N VAL A 2 -8.81 -16.19 -7.14
CA VAL A 2 -8.67 -16.41 -5.69
C VAL A 2 -9.80 -15.67 -5.00
N THR A 3 -10.68 -16.40 -4.32
CA THR A 3 -11.82 -15.78 -3.65
C THR A 3 -11.40 -15.19 -2.30
N ARG A 4 -10.58 -15.92 -1.53
CA ARG A 4 -10.06 -15.49 -0.22
C ARG A 4 -8.70 -16.12 0.08
N PHE A 5 -7.83 -15.36 0.73
CA PHE A 5 -6.57 -15.84 1.30
C PHE A 5 -6.78 -16.40 2.72
N ARG A 6 -5.86 -17.25 3.18
CA ARG A 6 -5.94 -17.85 4.53
C ARG A 6 -5.24 -16.97 5.57
N PRO A 7 -5.75 -16.85 6.80
CA PRO A 7 -5.00 -16.24 7.90
C PRO A 7 -3.59 -16.83 8.04
N GLY A 8 -2.61 -15.97 8.28
CA GLY A 8 -1.19 -16.32 8.35
C GLY A 8 -0.49 -16.50 6.99
N GLN A 9 -1.22 -16.58 5.88
CA GLN A 9 -0.63 -16.68 4.54
C GLN A 9 0.23 -15.45 4.25
N LEU A 10 1.41 -15.68 3.67
CA LEU A 10 2.32 -14.63 3.22
C LEU A 10 1.96 -14.24 1.79
N LEU A 11 1.85 -12.94 1.53
CA LEU A 11 1.52 -12.37 0.23
C LEU A 11 2.62 -11.42 -0.23
N ALA A 12 2.89 -11.40 -1.53
CA ALA A 12 3.55 -10.28 -2.19
C ALA A 12 2.50 -9.19 -2.48
N HIS A 13 2.62 -8.03 -1.83
CA HIS A 13 1.79 -6.87 -2.13
C HIS A 13 2.53 -6.03 -3.17
N ARG A 14 2.09 -6.05 -4.42
CA ARG A 14 2.85 -5.56 -5.57
C ARG A 14 2.23 -4.30 -6.13
N HIS A 15 3.01 -3.23 -6.17
CA HIS A 15 2.63 -1.96 -6.77
C HIS A 15 3.25 -1.83 -8.15
N PHE A 16 2.42 -1.50 -9.13
CA PHE A 16 2.81 -1.28 -10.51
C PHE A 16 2.52 0.15 -10.94
N THR A 17 3.40 0.72 -11.77
CA THR A 17 3.14 1.91 -12.57
C THR A 17 3.11 1.49 -14.03
N HIS A 18 1.98 1.70 -14.72
CA HIS A 18 1.75 1.08 -16.03
C HIS A 18 1.96 -0.44 -16.00
N LYS A 19 3.03 -0.95 -16.62
CA LYS A 19 3.38 -2.38 -16.63
C LYS A 19 4.57 -2.71 -15.71
N ASP A 20 5.23 -1.68 -15.17
CA ASP A 20 6.48 -1.81 -14.46
C ASP A 20 6.22 -2.01 -12.96
N LEU A 21 6.89 -3.00 -12.38
CA LEU A 21 6.81 -3.33 -10.96
C LEU A 21 7.72 -2.39 -10.18
N VAL A 22 7.17 -1.61 -9.24
CA VAL A 22 7.93 -0.53 -8.59
C VAL A 22 8.15 -0.71 -7.09
N TRP A 23 7.28 -1.45 -6.40
CA TRP A 23 7.41 -1.69 -4.97
C TRP A 23 6.71 -2.99 -4.56
N VAL A 24 7.40 -3.82 -3.76
CA VAL A 24 6.92 -5.15 -3.37
C VAL A 24 7.25 -5.45 -1.92
N PRO A 25 6.48 -4.95 -0.94
CA PRO A 25 6.55 -5.45 0.42
C PRO A 25 5.88 -6.83 0.56
N LEU A 26 6.44 -7.66 1.44
CA LEU A 26 5.73 -8.84 1.92
C LEU A 26 4.74 -8.45 3.02
N VAL A 27 3.55 -9.04 2.97
CA VAL A 27 2.51 -8.83 3.98
C VAL A 27 1.91 -10.15 4.41
N ARG A 28 1.41 -10.21 5.64
CA ARG A 28 0.79 -11.41 6.19
C ARG A 28 -0.70 -11.22 6.35
N VAL A 29 -1.49 -12.17 5.89
CA VAL A 29 -2.96 -12.09 6.01
C VAL A 29 -3.36 -12.23 7.47
N VAL A 30 -4.11 -11.27 7.98
CA VAL A 30 -4.75 -11.33 9.29
C VAL A 30 -6.14 -11.95 9.14
N SER A 31 -6.95 -11.42 8.23
CA SER A 31 -8.24 -11.96 7.83
C SER A 31 -8.55 -11.59 6.38
N ASP A 32 -9.44 -12.36 5.76
CA ASP A 32 -10.01 -12.05 4.45
C ASP A 32 -11.49 -12.41 4.51
N ASP A 33 -12.30 -11.41 4.85
CA ASP A 33 -13.72 -11.55 5.16
C ASP A 33 -14.57 -10.48 4.48
N GLU A 34 -15.85 -10.38 4.81
CA GLU A 34 -16.77 -9.40 4.25
C GLU A 34 -16.35 -7.94 4.47
N ARG A 35 -15.48 -7.66 5.45
CA ARG A 35 -14.91 -6.32 5.66
C ARG A 35 -13.77 -6.01 4.71
N GLY A 36 -13.22 -7.03 4.03
CA GLY A 36 -12.10 -6.93 3.10
C GLY A 36 -10.90 -7.76 3.52
N LEU A 37 -9.78 -7.50 2.84
CA LEU A 37 -8.50 -8.15 3.10
C LEU A 37 -7.71 -7.33 4.13
N LEU A 38 -7.53 -7.88 5.33
CA LEU A 38 -6.72 -7.31 6.39
C LEU A 38 -5.33 -7.97 6.40
N MET A 39 -4.28 -7.14 6.36
CA MET A 39 -2.89 -7.59 6.22
C MET A 39 -1.97 -6.90 7.22
N TRP A 40 -0.93 -7.59 7.66
CA TRP A 40 0.08 -7.09 8.58
C TRP A 40 1.43 -6.96 7.90
N MET A 41 2.10 -5.83 8.12
CA MET A 41 3.42 -5.50 7.61
C MET A 41 4.27 -4.86 8.73
N PRO A 42 5.07 -5.67 9.46
CA PRO A 42 5.92 -5.15 10.52
C PRO A 42 7.14 -4.40 9.98
N HIS A 43 7.74 -3.56 10.84
CA HIS A 43 9.09 -3.05 10.65
C HIS A 43 10.07 -4.21 10.43
N GLY A 44 11.01 -4.04 9.51
CA GLY A 44 11.99 -5.06 9.12
C GLY A 44 11.53 -6.00 8.00
N THR A 45 10.26 -5.92 7.56
CA THR A 45 9.75 -6.68 6.42
C THR A 45 10.65 -6.54 5.18
N PRO A 46 11.09 -7.65 4.55
CA PRO A 46 11.76 -7.60 3.27
C PRO A 46 10.85 -7.03 2.19
N MET A 47 11.45 -6.26 1.30
CA MET A 47 10.77 -5.72 0.15
C MET A 47 11.71 -5.57 -1.04
N MET A 48 11.11 -5.38 -2.21
CA MET A 48 11.81 -4.86 -3.38
C MET A 48 11.31 -3.45 -3.67
N ARG A 49 12.19 -2.56 -4.13
CA ARG A 49 11.78 -1.21 -4.56
C ARG A 49 12.57 -0.75 -5.78
N GLU A 50 11.94 0.08 -6.60
CA GLU A 50 12.57 0.70 -7.74
C GLU A 50 13.46 1.87 -7.31
N VAL A 51 14.65 1.92 -7.89
CA VAL A 51 15.61 3.01 -7.72
C VAL A 51 16.26 3.36 -9.04
N THR A 52 16.74 4.60 -9.14
CA THR A 52 17.72 4.99 -10.16
C THR A 52 19.03 4.25 -9.97
N LEU A 53 19.90 4.26 -11.00
CA LEU A 53 21.21 3.59 -10.93
C LEU A 53 22.12 4.11 -9.79
N ASP A 54 21.93 5.35 -9.36
CA ASP A 54 22.63 5.96 -8.22
C ASP A 54 21.92 5.72 -6.87
N GLY A 55 20.85 4.92 -6.84
CA GLY A 55 20.18 4.45 -5.63
C GLY A 55 19.09 5.36 -5.06
N ARG A 56 18.73 6.45 -5.75
CA ARG A 56 17.65 7.36 -5.32
C ARG A 56 16.28 6.78 -5.65
N GLY A 57 15.29 7.07 -4.80
CA GLY A 57 13.88 6.79 -5.04
C GLY A 57 13.16 7.98 -5.69
N PRO A 58 11.86 7.85 -6.00
CA PRO A 58 11.08 8.87 -6.72
C PRO A 58 11.01 10.22 -5.99
N ARG A 59 11.06 10.23 -4.65
CA ARG A 59 11.08 11.46 -3.84
C ARG A 59 12.47 12.09 -3.67
N GLY A 60 13.50 11.49 -4.28
CA GLY A 60 14.89 11.97 -4.23
C GLY A 60 15.27 12.93 -5.36
N MET A 61 14.33 13.26 -6.24
CA MET A 61 14.52 14.14 -7.39
C MET A 61 13.17 14.66 -7.91
N PRO A 62 13.15 15.73 -8.73
CA PRO A 62 11.95 16.13 -9.46
C PRO A 62 11.42 15.00 -10.34
N PHE A 63 10.10 14.93 -10.54
CA PHE A 63 9.49 13.85 -11.30
C PHE A 63 9.97 13.83 -12.77
N SER A 64 10.24 15.00 -13.36
CA SER A 64 10.81 15.12 -14.70
C SER A 64 12.14 14.38 -14.88
N ASP A 65 12.95 14.36 -13.82
CA ASP A 65 14.25 13.70 -13.82
C ASP A 65 14.04 12.22 -13.58
N TRP A 66 13.18 11.87 -12.60
CA TRP A 66 12.78 10.49 -12.34
C TRP A 66 12.34 9.78 -13.63
N LEU A 67 11.51 10.42 -14.47
CA LEU A 67 11.03 9.84 -15.72
C LEU A 67 12.15 9.48 -16.71
N ARG A 68 13.28 10.20 -16.70
CA ARG A 68 14.38 10.05 -17.66
C ARG A 68 15.47 9.10 -17.17
N GLU A 69 15.62 8.97 -15.86
CA GLU A 69 16.67 8.14 -15.28
C GLU A 69 16.39 6.64 -15.51
N PRO A 70 17.41 5.85 -15.91
CA PRO A 70 17.30 4.40 -15.91
C PRO A 70 17.09 3.88 -14.48
N LYS A 71 16.23 2.87 -14.34
CA LYS A 71 15.81 2.32 -13.04
C LYS A 71 16.00 0.81 -12.98
N HIS A 72 16.09 0.29 -11.77
CA HIS A 72 16.09 -1.14 -11.50
C HIS A 72 15.52 -1.43 -10.11
N MET A 73 15.10 -2.67 -9.90
CA MET A 73 14.63 -3.15 -8.59
C MET A 73 15.82 -3.56 -7.71
N VAL A 74 15.80 -3.12 -6.47
CA VAL A 74 16.77 -3.52 -5.43
C VAL A 74 16.06 -4.12 -4.23
N GLY A 75 16.72 -5.05 -3.54
CA GLY A 75 16.27 -5.55 -2.25
C GLY A 75 16.45 -4.50 -1.15
N ASP A 76 15.47 -4.40 -0.26
CA ASP A 76 15.50 -3.51 0.89
C ASP A 76 14.63 -4.07 2.03
N ILE A 77 14.55 -3.32 3.13
CA ILE A 77 13.68 -3.61 4.27
C ILE A 77 12.80 -2.41 4.63
N HIS A 78 11.60 -2.68 5.10
CA HIS A 78 10.68 -1.67 5.60
C HIS A 78 11.19 -1.08 6.91
N ARG A 79 11.62 0.19 6.90
CA ARG A 79 12.10 0.90 8.11
C ARG A 79 11.04 1.79 8.76
N GLY A 80 9.82 1.80 8.23
CA GLY A 80 8.72 2.59 8.74
C GLY A 80 8.06 2.01 10.00
N PRO A 81 6.89 2.55 10.41
CA PRO A 81 6.10 1.98 11.50
C PRO A 81 5.61 0.57 11.14
N ASN A 82 5.15 -0.19 12.13
CA ASN A 82 4.37 -1.38 11.79
C ASN A 82 3.02 -0.94 11.20
N ILE A 83 2.53 -1.69 10.22
CA ILE A 83 1.34 -1.31 9.46
C ILE A 83 0.35 -2.47 9.42
N LEU A 84 -0.87 -2.23 9.92
CA LEU A 84 -2.03 -3.05 9.61
C LEU A 84 -2.76 -2.40 8.43
N LYS A 85 -3.06 -3.14 7.36
CA LYS A 85 -3.65 -2.62 6.12
C LYS A 85 -4.96 -3.32 5.85
N LEU A 86 -6.06 -2.58 5.77
CA LEU A 86 -7.34 -3.08 5.28
C LEU A 86 -7.54 -2.62 3.84
N VAL A 87 -7.76 -3.56 2.93
CA VAL A 87 -8.30 -3.29 1.59
C VAL A 87 -9.78 -3.66 1.60
N PRO A 88 -10.71 -2.68 1.70
CA PRO A 88 -12.14 -2.96 1.60
C PRO A 88 -12.52 -3.65 0.28
N PRO A 89 -13.66 -4.35 0.21
CA PRO A 89 -14.14 -4.93 -1.04
C PRO A 89 -14.39 -3.85 -2.09
N ASP A 90 -13.93 -4.10 -3.32
CA ASP A 90 -14.19 -3.28 -4.52
C ASP A 90 -13.88 -1.78 -4.34
N SER A 91 -12.94 -1.42 -3.46
CA SER A 91 -12.54 -0.04 -3.21
C SER A 91 -11.33 0.39 -4.02
N SER A 92 -11.22 1.69 -4.29
CA SER A 92 -10.03 2.32 -4.86
C SER A 92 -9.17 2.99 -3.77
N HIS A 93 -9.11 2.33 -2.62
CA HIS A 93 -8.29 2.74 -1.49
C HIS A 93 -8.07 1.57 -0.53
N SER A 94 -7.04 1.70 0.29
CA SER A 94 -6.86 0.93 1.52
C SER A 94 -6.71 1.86 2.73
N VAL A 95 -7.05 1.37 3.91
CA VAL A 95 -6.88 2.09 5.19
C VAL A 95 -5.84 1.39 6.03
N TRP A 96 -4.82 2.13 6.46
CA TRP A 96 -3.69 1.60 7.19
C TRP A 96 -3.66 2.15 8.60
N TRP A 97 -3.48 1.30 9.60
CA TRP A 97 -3.16 1.70 10.97
C TRP A 97 -1.64 1.71 11.11
N LEU A 98 -1.10 2.86 11.52
CA LEU A 98 0.33 3.03 11.75
C LEU A 98 0.63 2.90 13.24
N PHE A 99 1.50 1.95 13.60
CA PHE A 99 1.93 1.72 14.98
C PHE A 99 3.40 2.07 15.16
N ARG A 100 3.69 2.92 16.14
CA ARG A 100 5.06 3.22 16.58
C ARG A 100 5.51 2.16 17.58
N PRO A 101 6.81 1.82 17.66
CA PRO A 101 7.33 0.99 18.75
C PRO A 101 6.93 1.60 20.12
N PRO A 102 6.47 0.79 21.10
CA PRO A 102 6.42 -0.67 21.13
C PRO A 102 5.12 -1.33 20.58
N GLY A 103 4.34 -0.65 19.76
CA GLY A 103 3.03 -1.12 19.25
C GLY A 103 1.90 -0.11 19.49
N ILE A 104 2.23 1.17 19.70
CA ILE A 104 1.28 2.22 20.03
C ILE A 104 0.70 2.77 18.73
N PHE A 105 -0.62 2.71 18.59
CA PHE A 105 -1.34 3.32 17.48
C PHE A 105 -1.07 4.83 17.42
N ALA A 106 -0.73 5.32 16.22
CA ALA A 106 -0.31 6.69 16.00
C ALA A 106 -1.21 7.46 15.03
N ALA A 107 -1.74 6.80 14.00
CA ALA A 107 -2.57 7.41 12.97
C ALA A 107 -3.22 6.35 12.09
N TRP A 108 -4.30 6.73 11.41
CA TRP A 108 -4.71 6.05 10.18
C TRP A 108 -4.13 6.77 8.96
N TYR A 109 -3.96 6.02 7.88
CA TYR A 109 -3.54 6.50 6.58
C TYR A 109 -4.45 5.90 5.51
N VAL A 110 -5.11 6.73 4.71
CA VAL A 110 -5.88 6.26 3.57
C VAL A 110 -5.00 6.35 2.35
N ASN A 111 -4.64 5.20 1.79
CA ASN A 111 -3.85 5.10 0.55
C ASN A 111 -4.82 4.99 -0.63
N LEU A 112 -4.88 5.99 -1.51
CA LEU A 112 -5.73 5.89 -2.71
C LEU A 112 -4.99 5.10 -3.79
N GLU A 113 -5.65 4.09 -4.35
CA GLU A 113 -5.00 3.13 -5.24
C GLU A 113 -6.00 2.42 -6.13
N ARG A 114 -5.53 1.75 -7.19
CA ARG A 114 -6.40 0.90 -8.02
C ARG A 114 -6.97 -0.25 -7.18
N PRO A 115 -8.22 -0.68 -7.46
CA PRO A 115 -8.73 -1.93 -6.89
C PRO A 115 -7.76 -3.09 -7.10
N ILE A 116 -7.56 -3.88 -6.04
CA ILE A 116 -6.55 -4.94 -6.04
C ILE A 116 -6.92 -6.08 -6.99
N ALA A 117 -5.93 -6.58 -7.75
CA ALA A 117 -6.05 -7.82 -8.50
C ALA A 117 -5.38 -8.96 -7.71
N ARG A 118 -6.18 -9.93 -7.28
CA ARG A 118 -5.74 -11.06 -6.43
C ARG A 118 -5.17 -12.20 -7.29
N TRP A 119 -4.11 -12.83 -6.81
CA TRP A 119 -3.53 -14.02 -7.44
C TRP A 119 -2.92 -15.01 -6.43
N ASP A 120 -2.88 -16.27 -6.83
CA ASP A 120 -2.27 -17.38 -6.11
C ASP A 120 -1.85 -18.40 -7.18
N ASP A 121 -0.56 -18.74 -7.21
CA ASP A 121 -0.01 -19.79 -8.09
C ASP A 121 0.35 -21.08 -7.33
N GLY A 122 -0.02 -21.16 -6.05
CA GLY A 122 0.24 -22.27 -5.16
C GLY A 122 1.54 -22.13 -4.37
N ALA A 123 2.63 -21.67 -5.02
CA ALA A 123 3.93 -21.47 -4.37
C ALA A 123 4.01 -20.10 -3.71
N VAL A 124 3.47 -19.09 -4.39
CA VAL A 124 3.38 -17.71 -3.93
C VAL A 124 2.00 -17.15 -4.25
N ALA A 125 1.58 -16.19 -3.46
CA ALA A 125 0.32 -15.50 -3.62
C ALA A 125 0.53 -14.00 -3.43
N GLY A 126 -0.40 -13.20 -3.92
CA GLY A 126 -0.24 -11.76 -3.85
C GLY A 126 -1.44 -10.98 -4.34
N ILE A 127 -1.26 -9.68 -4.24
CA ILE A 127 -2.19 -8.68 -4.74
C ILE A 127 -1.41 -7.68 -5.59
N ASP A 128 -1.97 -7.33 -6.73
CA ASP A 128 -1.42 -6.30 -7.62
C ASP A 128 -2.28 -5.05 -7.52
N THR A 129 -1.65 -3.89 -7.36
CA THR A 129 -2.31 -2.59 -7.28
C THR A 129 -1.46 -1.54 -7.99
N THR A 130 -1.97 -0.32 -8.06
CA THR A 130 -1.27 0.86 -8.56
C THR A 130 -1.62 2.02 -7.64
N ASP A 131 -0.60 2.63 -7.05
CA ASP A 131 -0.76 3.79 -6.18
C ASP A 131 -1.22 5.03 -6.97
N PHE A 132 -2.05 5.88 -6.37
CA PHE A 132 -2.54 7.12 -7.00
C PHE A 132 -1.87 8.39 -6.47
N ASP A 133 -0.82 8.26 -5.66
CA ASP A 133 -0.01 9.30 -5.00
C ASP A 133 -0.75 10.22 -4.03
N LEU A 134 -2.06 10.41 -4.18
CA LEU A 134 -2.88 11.19 -3.26
C LEU A 134 -3.34 10.35 -2.09
N ASP A 135 -3.16 10.87 -0.89
CA ASP A 135 -3.47 10.16 0.34
C ASP A 135 -4.23 11.03 1.35
N ILE A 136 -4.73 10.40 2.42
CA ILE A 136 -5.32 11.12 3.56
C ILE A 136 -4.63 10.66 4.84
N TRP A 137 -4.06 11.62 5.57
CA TRP A 137 -3.55 11.38 6.92
C TRP A 137 -4.66 11.65 7.93
N VAL A 138 -4.86 10.73 8.88
CA VAL A 138 -5.90 10.85 9.91
C VAL A 138 -5.29 10.62 11.30
N TRP A 139 -5.40 11.62 12.17
CA TRP A 139 -4.94 11.51 13.56
C TRP A 139 -5.94 10.73 14.44
N PRO A 140 -5.53 10.25 15.63
CA PRO A 140 -6.41 9.48 16.53
C PRO A 140 -7.68 10.23 16.95
N ASP A 141 -7.66 11.56 16.95
CA ASP A 141 -8.81 12.41 17.24
C ASP A 141 -9.71 12.66 16.00
N ARG A 142 -9.46 11.95 14.89
CA ARG A 142 -10.15 12.02 13.59
C ARG A 142 -10.03 13.35 12.86
N ARG A 143 -9.17 14.27 13.32
CA ARG A 143 -8.68 15.33 12.43
C ARG A 143 -8.01 14.65 11.23
N TRP A 144 -8.14 15.26 10.06
CA TRP A 144 -7.56 14.72 8.85
C TRP A 144 -6.98 15.83 7.98
N GLN A 145 -6.07 15.46 7.10
CA GLN A 145 -5.59 16.32 6.02
C GLN A 145 -5.31 15.48 4.78
N TRP A 146 -5.45 16.08 3.60
CA TRP A 146 -4.87 15.53 2.39
C TRP A 146 -3.35 15.47 2.52
N LYS A 147 -2.75 14.50 1.82
CA LYS A 147 -1.32 14.32 1.75
C LYS A 147 -0.92 14.08 0.31
N ASP A 148 0.24 14.64 -0.05
CA ASP A 148 0.89 14.48 -1.34
C ASP A 148 0.10 15.05 -2.54
N GLU A 149 -0.79 16.01 -2.27
CA GLU A 149 -1.49 16.83 -3.28
C GLU A 149 -0.52 17.47 -4.29
N HIS A 150 0.64 17.90 -3.82
CA HIS A 150 1.69 18.50 -4.63
C HIS A 150 2.38 17.46 -5.54
N GLU A 151 2.57 16.22 -5.07
CA GLU A 151 3.13 15.15 -5.91
C GLU A 151 2.14 14.76 -7.00
N LEU A 152 0.86 14.60 -6.67
CA LEU A 152 -0.18 14.36 -7.67
C LEU A 152 -0.20 15.50 -8.71
N ALA A 153 -0.20 16.76 -8.26
CA ALA A 153 -0.22 17.92 -9.16
C ALA A 153 1.03 17.99 -10.06
N GLU A 154 2.23 17.72 -9.51
CA GLU A 154 3.47 17.66 -10.29
C GLU A 154 3.36 16.58 -11.37
N ARG A 155 2.95 15.37 -11.01
CA ARG A 155 2.92 14.21 -11.90
C ARG A 155 1.85 14.33 -12.98
N LEU A 156 0.70 14.95 -12.69
CA LEU A 156 -0.32 15.28 -13.70
C LEU A 156 0.19 16.27 -14.77
N GLY A 157 1.28 17.00 -14.50
CA GLY A 157 1.98 17.80 -15.51
C GLY A 157 2.65 16.98 -16.62
N PHE A 158 2.72 15.65 -16.49
CA PHE A 158 3.34 14.72 -17.45
C PHE A 158 2.33 13.66 -17.92
N PRO A 159 1.26 14.05 -18.66
CA PRO A 159 0.13 13.16 -18.96
C PRO A 159 0.51 11.93 -19.81
N ASP A 160 1.55 12.02 -20.64
CA ASP A 160 2.03 10.88 -21.44
C ASP A 160 2.82 9.85 -20.62
N HIS A 161 3.21 10.20 -19.39
CA HIS A 161 4.04 9.38 -18.52
C HIS A 161 3.34 8.93 -17.24
N TYR A 162 2.40 9.72 -16.75
CA TYR A 162 1.70 9.40 -15.50
C TYR A 162 0.66 8.30 -15.70
N TRP A 163 0.48 7.43 -14.69
CA TRP A 163 -0.37 6.21 -14.80
C TRP A 163 -1.77 6.38 -14.23
N VAL A 164 -2.06 7.55 -13.62
CA VAL A 164 -3.41 7.93 -13.20
C VAL A 164 -4.10 8.60 -14.38
N SER A 165 -5.06 7.88 -14.98
CA SER A 165 -5.79 8.34 -16.15
C SER A 165 -7.00 9.22 -15.82
N ASP A 166 -7.51 9.13 -14.57
CA ASP A 166 -8.69 9.86 -14.11
C ASP A 166 -8.42 10.44 -12.71
N PRO A 167 -7.80 11.63 -12.61
CA PRO A 167 -7.51 12.26 -11.33
C PRO A 167 -8.79 12.66 -10.58
N ASP A 168 -9.88 12.97 -11.29
CA ASP A 168 -11.15 13.35 -10.66
C ASP A 168 -11.76 12.16 -9.90
N ALA A 169 -11.66 10.95 -10.44
CA ALA A 169 -12.06 9.73 -9.73
C ALA A 169 -11.24 9.48 -8.45
N VAL A 170 -9.94 9.80 -8.46
CA VAL A 170 -9.08 9.71 -7.26
C VAL A 170 -9.57 10.66 -6.18
N TRP A 171 -9.78 11.94 -6.52
CA TRP A 171 -10.35 12.92 -5.58
C TRP A 171 -11.74 12.51 -5.10
N ALA A 172 -12.58 11.98 -5.98
CA ALA A 172 -13.92 11.53 -5.62
C ALA A 172 -13.88 10.35 -4.63
N GLU A 173 -12.94 9.41 -4.78
CA GLU A 173 -12.77 8.32 -3.82
C GLU A 173 -12.35 8.84 -2.45
N GLY A 174 -11.32 9.69 -2.36
CA GLY A 174 -10.94 10.26 -1.06
C GLY A 174 -12.08 11.05 -0.41
N ARG A 175 -12.87 11.79 -1.19
CA ARG A 175 -14.09 12.47 -0.72
C ARG A 175 -15.18 11.53 -0.24
N ARG A 176 -15.25 10.29 -0.75
CA ARG A 176 -16.16 9.25 -0.23
C ARG A 176 -15.72 8.69 1.12
N VAL A 177 -14.42 8.73 1.42
CA VAL A 177 -13.87 8.25 2.70
C VAL A 177 -14.02 9.28 3.83
N ILE A 178 -13.89 10.57 3.50
CA ILE A 178 -13.94 11.69 4.49
C ILE A 178 -15.15 11.64 5.44
N PRO A 179 -16.40 11.45 4.97
CA PRO A 179 -17.54 11.39 5.88
C PRO A 179 -17.44 10.29 6.95
N LYS A 180 -16.83 9.13 6.62
CA LYS A 180 -16.60 8.05 7.59
C LYS A 180 -15.58 8.45 8.64
N ILE A 181 -14.52 9.17 8.23
CA ILE A 181 -13.52 9.71 9.16
C ILE A 181 -14.20 10.66 10.15
N GLU A 182 -14.99 11.61 9.64
CA GLU A 182 -15.65 12.64 10.45
C GLU A 182 -16.72 12.06 11.39
N ALA A 183 -17.46 11.04 10.93
CA ALA A 183 -18.39 10.30 11.76
C ALA A 183 -17.69 9.40 12.81
N GLY A 184 -16.43 9.00 12.55
CA GLY A 184 -15.76 7.90 13.26
C GLY A 184 -16.46 6.58 13.07
N ASP A 185 -16.93 6.33 11.86
CA ASP A 185 -17.41 5.02 11.46
C ASP A 185 -16.22 4.10 11.19
N PHE A 186 -16.44 2.79 11.26
CA PHE A 186 -15.45 1.81 10.81
C PHE A 186 -14.91 2.19 9.41
N PRO A 187 -13.57 2.20 9.20
CA PRO A 187 -12.49 1.73 10.08
C PRO A 187 -11.88 2.74 11.07
N PHE A 188 -12.50 3.91 11.27
CA PHE A 188 -11.99 5.02 12.10
C PHE A 188 -12.65 5.10 13.50
N ASP A 189 -13.39 4.05 13.89
CA ASP A 189 -14.14 3.95 15.14
C ASP A 189 -13.30 3.47 16.35
N GLY A 190 -11.99 3.31 16.15
CA GLY A 190 -11.07 2.77 17.15
C GLY A 190 -10.82 1.26 17.03
N THR A 191 -11.55 0.56 16.15
CA THR A 191 -11.30 -0.85 15.84
C THR A 191 -9.84 -1.06 15.46
N TRP A 192 -9.22 -2.10 16.05
CA TRP A 192 -7.83 -2.53 15.82
C TRP A 192 -6.74 -1.52 16.19
N THR A 193 -7.05 -0.44 16.92
CA THR A 193 -6.02 0.47 17.45
C THR A 193 -5.16 -0.17 18.56
N ASP A 194 -5.57 -1.31 19.09
CA ASP A 194 -4.85 -2.16 20.03
C ASP A 194 -4.34 -3.47 19.41
N PHE A 195 -4.35 -3.58 18.07
CA PHE A 195 -3.95 -4.79 17.36
C PHE A 195 -2.54 -5.25 17.74
N THR A 196 -2.43 -6.54 18.03
CA THR A 196 -1.17 -7.24 18.24
C THR A 196 -1.09 -8.40 17.25
N PRO A 197 0.01 -8.55 16.46
CA PRO A 197 0.16 -9.67 15.56
C PRO A 197 0.30 -10.98 16.32
N ASP A 198 -0.03 -12.09 15.67
CA ASP A 198 0.23 -13.43 16.24
C ASP A 198 1.74 -13.57 16.55
N PRO A 199 2.13 -13.96 17.78
CA PRO A 199 3.53 -14.07 18.17
C PRO A 199 4.30 -15.15 17.39
N GLY A 200 3.62 -16.09 16.74
CA GLY A 200 4.24 -17.08 15.85
C GLY A 200 4.53 -16.56 14.44
N TRP A 201 4.14 -15.33 14.11
CA TRP A 201 4.41 -14.75 12.80
C TRP A 201 5.83 -14.20 12.70
N GLU A 202 6.72 -15.00 12.14
CA GLU A 202 8.09 -14.59 11.83
C GLU A 202 8.15 -13.65 10.61
N ILE A 203 9.13 -12.74 10.61
CA ILE A 203 9.47 -11.93 9.44
C ILE A 203 10.39 -12.79 8.54
N PRO A 204 10.05 -13.03 7.27
CA PRO A 204 10.94 -13.75 6.37
C PRO A 204 12.28 -13.04 6.23
N ASP A 205 13.38 -13.77 6.05
CA ASP A 205 14.71 -13.15 5.84
C ASP A 205 14.91 -12.64 4.40
N ARG A 206 14.10 -13.13 3.45
CA ARG A 206 14.22 -12.82 2.02
C ARG A 206 12.88 -12.89 1.30
N MET A 207 12.85 -12.33 0.10
CA MET A 207 11.73 -12.50 -0.83
C MET A 207 11.55 -13.98 -1.21
N PRO A 208 10.31 -14.50 -1.27
CA PRO A 208 10.04 -15.85 -1.76
C PRO A 208 10.29 -15.92 -3.27
N GLU A 209 10.69 -17.08 -3.79
CA GLU A 209 10.80 -17.29 -5.24
C GLU A 209 9.47 -17.00 -5.95
N GLY A 210 9.53 -16.40 -7.15
CA GLY A 210 8.35 -16.05 -7.94
C GLY A 210 7.66 -14.73 -7.56
N TRP A 211 8.20 -13.95 -6.62
CA TRP A 211 7.66 -12.63 -6.24
C TRP A 211 7.54 -11.66 -7.43
N ASP A 212 8.43 -11.78 -8.42
CA ASP A 212 8.57 -10.95 -9.62
C ASP A 212 7.85 -11.52 -10.84
N ARG A 213 6.96 -12.50 -10.66
CA ARG A 213 6.15 -13.06 -11.75
C ARG A 213 5.42 -11.95 -12.54
N PRO A 214 4.98 -12.20 -13.79
CA PRO A 214 4.21 -11.22 -14.55
C PRO A 214 2.96 -10.72 -13.81
N ARG A 215 2.59 -9.46 -14.08
CA ARG A 215 1.37 -8.81 -13.56
C ARG A 215 0.14 -9.64 -13.89
N VAL A 216 -0.83 -9.68 -12.99
CA VAL A 216 -2.17 -10.19 -13.29
C VAL A 216 -2.83 -9.26 -14.30
N GLY A 217 -3.33 -9.83 -15.40
CA GLY A 217 -3.91 -9.09 -16.53
C GLY A 217 -5.09 -8.21 -16.15
#